data_AF-A0A379V0H6-F1
#
_entry.id   AF-A0A379V0H6-F1
#
_cell.length_a   1.000
_cell.length_b   1.000
_cell.length_c   1.000
_cell.angle_alpha   90.00
_cell.angle_beta   90.00
_cell.angle_gamma   90.00
#
_symmetry.space_group_name_H-M   'P 1'
#
loop_
_entity.id
_entity.type
_entity.pdbx_description
1 polymer ?
#
loop_
_entity_poly.entity_id
_entity_poly.type
_entity_poly.pdbx_seq_one_letter_code
_entity_poly.pdbx_strand_id
1 'polypeptide(L)'
;MPRGLNGMPSAFYSVNLVARKAEKRTPQTNSYARKFLMSSPWRPDYCAVIAGALRYPRYRWYDRLMIKLIMKMSGGETDTSKEVVYTDWEQVAHFAREIAHLTNKSSAK
;
A
#
# COMPACT_ATOMS: atom_id res chain seq x y z
N MET A 1 -27.94 -17.19 -1.78
CA MET A 1 -26.71 -17.13 -0.96
C MET A 1 -26.05 -15.77 -1.18
N PRO A 2 -25.67 -15.02 -0.14
CA PRO A 2 -24.94 -13.77 -0.34
C PRO A 2 -23.60 -14.09 -1.01
N ARG A 3 -23.32 -13.46 -2.16
CA ARG A 3 -22.03 -13.59 -2.83
C ARG A 3 -20.98 -12.93 -1.94
N GLY A 4 -20.11 -13.72 -1.33
CA GLY A 4 -18.94 -13.19 -0.62
C GLY A 4 -18.03 -12.44 -1.58
N LEU A 5 -17.13 -11.62 -1.04
CA LEU A 5 -16.19 -10.80 -1.83
C LEU A 5 -15.35 -11.62 -2.84
N ASN A 6 -15.14 -12.92 -2.57
CA ASN A 6 -14.44 -13.84 -3.48
C ASN A 6 -15.20 -14.16 -4.78
N GLY A 7 -16.50 -13.88 -4.83
CA GLY A 7 -17.32 -14.08 -6.02
C GLY A 7 -17.45 -12.83 -6.90
N MET A 8 -16.71 -11.76 -6.58
CA MET A 8 -16.74 -10.48 -7.27
C MET A 8 -15.32 -10.08 -7.68
N PRO A 9 -15.14 -9.44 -8.85
CA PRO A 9 -13.86 -8.84 -9.19
C PRO A 9 -13.45 -7.86 -8.09
N SER A 10 -12.30 -8.09 -7.50
CA SER A 10 -11.87 -7.36 -6.31
C SER A 10 -10.36 -7.14 -6.29
N ALA A 11 -9.93 -5.99 -5.76
CA ALA A 11 -8.52 -5.66 -5.66
C ALA A 11 -8.20 -5.11 -4.27
N PHE A 12 -6.98 -5.36 -3.81
CA PHE A 12 -6.46 -4.89 -2.54
C PHE A 12 -5.23 -4.02 -2.76
N TYR A 13 -5.10 -2.95 -1.99
CA TYR A 13 -3.87 -2.19 -1.93
C TYR A 13 -3.52 -1.82 -0.49
N SER A 14 -2.22 -1.80 -0.19
CA SER A 14 -1.70 -1.35 1.10
C SER A 14 -0.81 -0.13 0.92
N VAL A 15 -1.09 0.93 1.66
CA VAL A 15 -0.24 2.13 1.70
C VAL A 15 0.58 2.14 2.98
N ASN A 16 1.91 2.08 2.87
CA ASN A 16 2.80 2.16 4.03
C ASN A 16 4.19 2.71 3.67
N LEU A 17 4.87 3.32 4.64
CA LEU A 17 6.20 3.94 4.44
C LEU A 17 7.32 2.92 4.22
N VAL A 18 7.12 1.67 4.61
CA VAL A 18 8.10 0.59 4.45
C VAL A 18 8.22 0.19 2.97
N ALA A 19 7.16 0.36 2.19
CA ALA A 19 7.12 0.13 0.74
C ALA A 19 8.03 1.07 -0.06
N ARG A 20 8.68 2.06 0.57
CA ARG A 20 9.72 2.89 -0.07
C ARG A 20 10.91 2.06 -0.57
N LYS A 21 11.18 0.91 0.05
CA LYS A 21 12.24 0.01 -0.40
C LYS A 21 11.66 -0.91 -1.48
N ALA A 22 12.32 -0.97 -2.65
CA ALA A 22 11.90 -1.80 -3.76
C ALA A 22 11.68 -3.28 -3.35
N GLU A 23 12.52 -3.78 -2.44
CA GLU A 23 12.43 -5.12 -1.86
C GLU A 23 11.13 -5.39 -1.07
N LYS A 24 10.42 -4.35 -0.60
CA LYS A 24 9.21 -4.45 0.24
C LYS A 24 7.95 -3.93 -0.46
N ARG A 25 8.02 -3.78 -1.79
CA ARG A 25 6.99 -3.19 -2.65
C ARG A 25 6.00 -4.21 -3.22
N THR A 26 6.12 -5.49 -2.87
CA THR A 26 5.17 -6.52 -3.30
C THR A 26 4.33 -7.02 -2.13
N PRO A 27 3.10 -7.51 -2.39
CA PRO A 27 2.23 -8.08 -1.36
C PRO A 27 2.89 -9.25 -0.59
N GLN A 28 3.81 -9.96 -1.24
CA GLN A 28 4.55 -11.10 -0.68
C GLN A 28 5.68 -10.66 0.25
N THR A 29 6.34 -9.54 -0.04
CA THR A 29 7.49 -9.05 0.74
C THR A 29 7.10 -8.00 1.79
N ASN A 30 5.89 -7.43 1.70
CA ASN A 30 5.35 -6.56 2.72
C ASN A 30 4.65 -7.38 3.82
N SER A 31 5.27 -7.43 5.00
CA SER A 31 4.77 -8.19 6.15
C SER A 31 3.33 -7.81 6.57
N TYR A 32 2.94 -6.53 6.41
CA TYR A 32 1.59 -6.07 6.74
C TYR A 32 0.56 -6.57 5.73
N ALA A 33 0.83 -6.36 4.43
CA ALA A 33 -0.05 -6.84 3.37
C ALA A 33 -0.19 -8.36 3.40
N ARG A 34 0.92 -9.08 3.55
CA ARG A 34 0.95 -10.54 3.66
C ARG A 34 0.17 -11.04 4.87
N LYS A 35 0.36 -10.44 6.05
CA LYS A 35 -0.35 -10.84 7.27
C LYS A 35 -1.86 -10.66 7.11
N PHE A 36 -2.30 -9.54 6.54
CA PHE A 36 -3.72 -9.29 6.26
C PHE A 36 -4.31 -10.33 5.30
N LEU A 37 -3.66 -10.55 4.15
CA LEU A 37 -4.12 -11.50 3.13
C LEU A 37 -4.14 -12.95 3.64
N MET A 38 -3.21 -13.34 4.50
CA MET A 38 -3.17 -14.68 5.09
C MET A 38 -4.24 -14.88 6.19
N SER A 39 -4.58 -13.82 6.94
CA SER A 39 -5.63 -13.88 7.97
C SER A 39 -7.04 -13.75 7.40
N SER A 40 -7.17 -13.29 6.16
CA SER A 40 -8.44 -12.98 5.55
C SER A 40 -8.98 -14.17 4.75
N PRO A 41 -10.28 -14.51 4.86
CA PRO A 41 -10.92 -15.45 3.94
C PRO A 41 -11.12 -14.85 2.54
N TRP A 42 -10.94 -13.54 2.38
CA TRP A 42 -11.03 -12.84 1.10
C TRP A 42 -9.71 -12.91 0.32
N ARG A 43 -9.81 -13.32 -0.95
CA ARG A 43 -8.71 -13.43 -1.91
C ARG A 43 -8.95 -12.48 -3.09
N PRO A 44 -8.44 -11.24 -3.02
CA PRO A 44 -8.50 -10.29 -4.13
C PRO A 44 -7.79 -10.81 -5.38
N ASP A 45 -8.32 -10.48 -6.56
CA ASP A 45 -7.76 -10.82 -7.87
C ASP A 45 -6.47 -10.06 -8.16
N TYR A 46 -6.35 -8.84 -7.64
CA TYR A 46 -5.17 -8.01 -7.82
C TYR A 46 -4.73 -7.35 -6.51
N CYS A 47 -3.42 -7.31 -6.27
CA CYS A 47 -2.84 -6.77 -5.05
C CYS A 47 -1.68 -5.82 -5.37
N ALA A 48 -1.67 -4.64 -4.73
CA ALA A 48 -0.54 -3.71 -4.81
C ALA A 48 -0.09 -3.22 -3.43
N VAL A 49 1.20 -2.88 -3.32
CA VAL A 49 1.74 -2.21 -2.14
C VAL A 49 2.39 -0.91 -2.61
N ILE A 50 1.92 0.20 -2.07
CA ILE A 50 2.24 1.55 -2.54
C ILE A 50 2.88 2.32 -1.38
N ALA A 51 3.95 3.05 -1.68
CA ALA A 51 4.55 3.93 -0.68
C ALA A 51 3.68 5.19 -0.49
N GLY A 52 3.43 5.55 0.76
CA GLY A 52 2.64 6.74 1.11
C GLY A 52 3.46 8.03 1.09
N ALA A 53 2.84 9.13 1.50
CA ALA A 53 3.53 10.38 1.76
C ALA A 53 3.93 10.49 3.24
N LEU A 54 5.10 11.06 3.49
CA LEU A 54 5.60 11.42 4.80
C LEU A 54 5.47 12.93 5.00
N ARG A 55 4.49 13.35 5.81
CA ARG A 55 4.19 14.77 6.04
C ARG A 55 4.55 15.20 7.46
N TYR A 56 5.85 15.32 7.73
CA TYR A 56 6.35 15.66 9.07
C TYR A 56 5.73 16.90 9.70
N PRO A 57 5.49 18.02 8.98
CA PRO A 57 4.90 19.23 9.55
C PRO A 57 3.50 19.01 10.15
N ARG A 58 2.77 17.98 9.69
CA ARG A 58 1.42 17.67 10.16
C ARG A 58 1.38 16.77 11.40
N TYR A 59 2.49 16.14 11.77
CA TYR A 59 2.54 15.24 12.92
C TYR A 59 2.84 16.00 14.22
N ARG A 60 2.40 15.44 15.36
CA ARG A 60 2.73 15.97 16.69
C ARG A 60 4.23 15.78 16.96
N TRP A 61 4.79 16.59 17.85
CA TRP A 61 6.24 16.60 18.10
C TRP A 61 6.81 15.23 18.50
N TYR A 62 6.05 14.42 19.25
CA TYR A 62 6.46 13.09 19.68
C TYR A 62 6.36 12.06 18.53
N ASP A 63 5.36 12.16 17.66
CA ASP A 63 5.24 11.33 16.46
C ASP A 63 6.43 11.59 15.52
N ARG A 64 6.84 12.86 15.38
CA ARG A 64 8.04 13.24 14.60
C ARG A 64 9.29 12.57 15.14
N LEU A 65 9.48 12.55 16.47
CA LEU A 65 10.63 11.88 17.09
C LEU A 65 10.62 10.37 16.84
N MET A 66 9.48 9.72 17.00
CA MET A 66 9.33 8.28 16.76
C MET A 66 9.57 7.91 15.30
N ILE A 67 8.96 8.65 14.36
CA ILE A 67 9.16 8.43 12.92
C ILE A 67 10.63 8.68 12.54
N LYS A 68 11.27 9.71 13.10
CA LYS A 68 12.69 9.99 12.88
C LYS A 68 13.57 8.84 13.37
N LEU A 69 13.26 8.21 14.50
CA LEU A 69 13.98 7.03 14.99
C LEU A 69 13.84 5.85 14.03
N ILE A 70 12.61 5.55 13.59
CA ILE A 70 12.33 4.48 12.62
C ILE A 70 13.03 4.75 11.28
N MET A 71 13.00 5.99 10.79
CA MET A 71 13.68 6.41 9.57
C MET A 71 15.20 6.29 9.72
N LYS A 72 15.78 6.71 10.85
CA LYS A 72 17.21 6.54 11.14
C LYS A 72 17.62 5.07 11.15
N MET A 73 16.85 4.21 11.81
CA MET A 73 17.12 2.76 11.84
C MET A 73 16.93 2.09 10.48
N SER A 74 15.97 2.57 9.67
CA SER A 74 15.67 1.98 8.37
C SER A 74 16.45 2.62 7.21
N GLY A 75 17.24 3.67 7.44
CA GLY A 75 17.94 4.45 6.41
C GLY A 75 16.98 5.28 5.55
N GLY A 76 16.09 6.05 6.17
CA GLY A 76 15.10 6.92 5.51
C GLY A 76 15.34 8.39 5.83
N GLU A 77 14.51 9.26 5.26
CA GLU A 77 14.63 10.71 5.44
C GLU A 77 14.35 11.12 6.89
N THR A 78 15.28 11.86 7.48
CA THR A 78 15.19 12.30 8.88
C THR A 78 14.93 13.80 9.02
N ASP A 79 14.88 14.51 7.88
CA ASP A 79 14.50 15.91 7.84
C ASP A 79 13.00 16.09 8.09
N THR A 80 12.68 16.51 9.32
CA THR A 80 11.31 16.73 9.79
C THR A 80 10.67 18.02 9.29
N SER A 81 11.40 18.84 8.51
CA SER A 81 10.85 20.07 7.92
C SER A 81 10.16 19.83 6.57
N LYS A 82 10.41 18.66 5.94
CA LYS A 82 9.96 18.36 4.58
C LYS A 82 8.68 17.54 4.57
N GLU A 83 7.88 17.77 3.52
CA GLU A 83 6.87 16.82 3.09
C GLU A 83 7.44 16.03 1.90
N VAL A 84 7.59 14.72 2.08
CA VAL A 84 8.15 13.84 1.04
C VAL A 84 7.07 12.88 0.58
N VAL A 85 6.74 12.95 -0.70
CA VAL A 85 5.82 12.00 -1.34
C VAL A 85 6.66 10.86 -1.90
N TYR A 86 6.57 9.67 -1.31
CA TYR A 86 7.19 8.46 -1.84
C TYR A 86 6.26 7.69 -2.78
N THR A 87 5.04 8.18 -2.97
CA THR A 87 4.05 7.58 -3.85
C THR A 87 4.52 7.64 -5.29
N ASP A 88 4.68 6.46 -5.87
CA ASP A 88 4.86 6.30 -7.31
C ASP A 88 3.50 6.34 -7.98
N TRP A 89 3.21 7.47 -8.61
CA TRP A 89 1.93 7.72 -9.28
C TRP A 89 1.75 6.90 -10.55
N GLU A 90 2.84 6.46 -11.18
CA GLU A 90 2.77 5.57 -12.34
C GLU A 90 2.27 4.18 -11.91
N GLN A 91 2.76 3.67 -10.77
CA GLN A 91 2.22 2.45 -10.17
C GLN A 91 0.75 2.60 -9.79
N VAL A 92 0.33 3.74 -9.24
CA VAL A 92 -1.08 4.00 -8.91
C VAL A 92 -1.94 3.99 -10.20
N ALA A 93 -1.47 4.63 -11.26
CA ALA A 93 -2.16 4.66 -12.55
C ALA A 93 -2.22 3.27 -13.19
N HIS A 94 -1.17 2.46 -13.08
CA HIS A 94 -1.18 1.07 -13.50
C HIS A 94 -2.20 0.25 -12.71
N PHE A 95 -2.19 0.37 -11.38
CA PHE A 95 -3.15 -0.31 -10.51
C PHE A 95 -4.61 0.06 -10.85
N ALA A 96 -4.88 1.34 -11.11
CA ALA A 96 -6.21 1.79 -11.51
C ALA A 96 -6.65 1.18 -12.85
N ARG A 97 -5.76 1.09 -13.84
CA ARG A 97 -6.03 0.43 -15.13
C ARG A 97 -6.36 -1.05 -14.94
N GLU A 98 -5.59 -1.76 -14.14
CA GLU A 98 -5.84 -3.18 -13.86
C GLU A 98 -7.22 -3.39 -13.21
N ILE A 99 -7.61 -2.55 -12.25
CA ILE A 99 -8.94 -2.63 -11.64
C ILE A 99 -10.06 -2.40 -12.67
N ALA A 100 -9.90 -1.42 -13.56
CA ALA A 100 -10.87 -1.16 -14.61
C ALA A 100 -11.02 -2.36 -15.56
N HIS A 101 -9.92 -3.08 -15.83
CA HIS A 101 -9.96 -4.32 -16.62
C HIS A 101 -10.62 -5.50 -15.87
N LEU A 102 -10.51 -5.57 -14.55
CA LEU A 102 -11.18 -6.60 -13.74
C LEU A 102 -12.71 -6.51 -13.85
N THR A 103 -13.26 -5.29 -13.95
CA THR A 103 -14.71 -5.07 -14.05
C THR A 103 -15.27 -5.52 -15.42
N ASN A 104 -14.47 -5.41 -16.48
CA ASN A 104 -14.87 -5.84 -17.84
C ASN A 104 -15.00 -7.37 -18.00
N LYS A 105 -14.31 -8.18 -17.19
CA LYS A 105 -14.44 -9.63 -17.22
C LYS A 105 -15.75 -10.16 -16.62
N SER A 106 -16.41 -9.38 -15.76
CA SER A 106 -17.67 -9.81 -15.12
C SER A 106 -18.91 -9.63 -15.99
N SER A 107 -18.80 -8.91 -17.12
CA SER A 107 -19.92 -8.65 -18.04
C SER A 107 -19.98 -9.61 -19.23
N ALA A 108 -19.02 -10.55 -19.34
CA ALA A 108 -18.92 -11.50 -20.46
C ALA A 108 -19.25 -12.95 -20.07
N LYS A 109 -20.02 -13.16 -19.00
CA LYS A 109 -20.40 -14.50 -18.52
C LYS A 109 -21.86 -14.60 -18.14
#